data_AF-A0A1Y2UWI0-F1
#
_entry.id   AF-A0A1Y2UWI0-F1
#
_cell.length_a   1.000
_cell.length_b   1.000
_cell.length_c   1.000
_cell.angle_alpha   90.00
_cell.angle_beta   90.00
_cell.angle_gamma   90.00
#
_symmetry.space_group_name_H-M   'P 1'
#
loop_
_entity.id
_entity.type
_entity.pdbx_description
1 polymer ?
#
loop_
_entity_poly.entity_id
_entity_poly.type
_entity_poly.pdbx_seq_one_letter_code
_entity_poly.pdbx_strand_id
1 'polypeptide(L)'
;MASYHANRAAYGHTHTITALSRWSILDKKLPPVEKIRAIHVYDFDNTLFQTPLPNPKLWNMQTLGQLGNPEIFINGGWWHDPRILAATGEGVEQEEKRAWDGWWNEKIVELVRLSMKQNDALCVLLTGRSEQGFSQLIKRIVASKGLEFDMIGLKPTVGPNNERFSSTMGFKQVFIRAMLETYRMANEIRIYEDRPKHVDGFRDFLADYNAQLVGAGKNPIIAEVIRVAELSTTLDPVVEVAEVQHLINIHNALVRERRGDGRAKPLVIRKTVFFTSYMIQPPDTKRLIALLNSMMPEVDDLKYLANTILITPRPCPKHILERIGGMNSKMKWEVSDIGTYQSNLWAARVRPVPGNAKFHTDNPSPSVVLGLRRGARPPDVNKIRQWQPVPSDKTFVFETTVGEKVMLRIEREDQAGDQSDDQQDRQFSHKGSKRKFTSDDDRQSRNNGNYGNGTREYHTSSHQGRGGADNRNRGGYRGGTPRGNRGGGGRGGFKGSGRGGKGYRSLDDVDTRENSQGGFGSSTVSYDDTLPTLPQGGPQFQQPIPPPPQYGHPFPQLGQWPAVGGAPTQARPVGGPGPDLQNFY
;
A
#
# COMPACT_ATOMS: atom_id res chain seq x y z
N MET A 1 -31.56 -20.14 11.34
CA MET A 1 -32.91 -19.60 11.04
C MET A 1 -33.51 -18.85 12.22
N ALA A 2 -33.56 -19.38 13.44
CA ALA A 2 -34.23 -18.72 14.58
C ALA A 2 -33.73 -17.28 14.93
N SER A 3 -32.45 -16.97 14.74
CA SER A 3 -31.85 -15.68 15.15
C SER A 3 -32.25 -14.47 14.29
N TYR A 4 -32.70 -14.66 13.03
CA TYR A 4 -32.99 -13.55 12.12
C TYR A 4 -34.36 -12.91 12.35
N HIS A 5 -35.32 -13.62 12.95
CA HIS A 5 -36.67 -13.09 13.17
C HIS A 5 -36.74 -12.05 14.31
N ALA A 6 -35.79 -12.07 15.25
CA ALA A 6 -35.76 -11.15 16.39
C ALA A 6 -35.61 -9.67 15.98
N ASN A 7 -34.86 -9.38 14.90
CA ASN A 7 -34.60 -7.99 14.48
C ASN A 7 -35.79 -7.29 13.83
N ARG A 8 -36.87 -8.00 13.47
CA ARG A 8 -38.02 -7.41 12.76
C ARG A 8 -38.96 -6.59 13.66
N ALA A 9 -38.78 -6.64 14.98
CA ALA A 9 -39.67 -6.01 15.97
C ALA A 9 -39.15 -4.68 16.55
N ALA A 10 -37.90 -4.28 16.28
CA ALA A 10 -37.28 -3.09 16.90
C ALA A 10 -37.33 -1.83 16.02
N TYR A 11 -37.30 -1.97 14.69
CA TYR A 11 -37.20 -0.84 13.74
C TYR A 11 -38.58 -0.28 13.34
N GLY A 12 -39.35 0.16 14.34
CA GLY A 12 -40.57 0.93 14.12
C GLY A 12 -40.25 2.38 13.76
N HIS A 13 -39.67 2.61 12.57
CA HIS A 13 -39.12 3.92 12.18
C HIS A 13 -39.69 4.41 10.85
N THR A 14 -40.03 5.71 10.80
CA THR A 14 -40.57 6.38 9.62
C THR A 14 -39.44 6.80 8.68
N HIS A 15 -39.16 5.97 7.68
CA HIS A 15 -38.26 6.30 6.56
C HIS A 15 -38.73 7.59 5.88
N THR A 16 -38.04 8.69 6.18
CA THR A 16 -38.45 10.06 5.86
C THR A 16 -37.24 10.90 5.50
N ILE A 17 -37.46 11.91 4.66
CA ILE A 17 -36.40 12.84 4.22
C ILE A 17 -35.67 13.47 5.41
N THR A 18 -36.40 13.86 6.47
CA THR A 18 -35.85 14.47 7.70
C THR A 18 -35.06 13.50 8.59
N ALA A 19 -35.28 12.19 8.46
CA ALA A 19 -34.44 11.18 9.10
C ALA A 19 -33.20 10.88 8.25
N LEU A 20 -33.35 10.86 6.91
CA LEU A 20 -32.26 10.61 5.98
C LEU A 20 -31.24 11.77 5.92
N SER A 21 -31.68 13.03 6.01
CA SER A 21 -30.78 14.20 5.98
C SER A 21 -29.74 14.19 7.11
N ARG A 22 -30.04 13.55 8.26
CA ARG A 22 -29.12 13.38 9.40
C ARG A 22 -27.89 12.52 9.10
N TRP A 23 -27.88 11.81 7.98
CA TRP A 23 -26.72 11.05 7.49
C TRP A 23 -25.81 11.87 6.57
N SER A 24 -26.23 13.09 6.18
CA SER A 24 -25.48 13.96 5.29
C SER A 24 -24.76 15.04 6.10
N ILE A 25 -23.50 15.32 5.76
CA ILE A 25 -22.79 16.48 6.32
C ILE A 25 -23.25 17.80 5.67
N LEU A 26 -24.09 17.76 4.63
CA LEU A 26 -24.67 18.93 3.98
C LEU A 26 -26.00 19.32 4.63
N ASP A 27 -26.13 20.59 5.02
CA ASP A 27 -27.41 21.22 5.33
C ASP A 27 -28.11 21.64 4.01
N LYS A 28 -28.47 20.64 3.20
CA LYS A 28 -29.15 20.81 1.90
C LYS A 28 -30.56 20.23 2.00
N LYS A 29 -31.57 20.97 1.54
CA LYS A 29 -32.93 20.43 1.42
C LYS A 29 -32.98 19.36 0.34
N LEU A 30 -33.07 18.10 0.77
CA LEU A 30 -33.16 16.94 -0.11
C LEU A 30 -34.42 16.94 -0.99
N PRO A 31 -34.38 16.32 -2.19
CA PRO A 31 -35.50 16.28 -3.11
C PRO A 31 -36.68 15.43 -2.59
N PRO A 32 -37.94 15.74 -2.97
CA PRO A 32 -39.11 14.95 -2.61
C PRO A 32 -39.07 13.50 -3.10
N VAL A 33 -39.59 12.57 -2.30
CA VAL A 33 -39.55 11.11 -2.58
C VAL A 33 -40.21 10.75 -3.91
N GLU A 34 -41.31 11.43 -4.25
CA GLU A 34 -42.08 11.19 -5.46
C GLU A 34 -41.38 11.63 -6.76
N LYS A 35 -40.32 12.45 -6.67
CA LYS A 35 -39.53 12.90 -7.84
C LYS A 35 -38.39 11.95 -8.21
N ILE A 36 -37.81 11.23 -7.26
CA ILE A 36 -36.61 10.42 -7.49
C ILE A 36 -36.94 9.03 -8.06
N ARG A 37 -36.16 8.61 -9.07
CA ARG A 37 -36.23 7.33 -9.79
C ARG A 37 -34.89 6.60 -9.79
N ALA A 38 -33.78 7.33 -9.94
CA ALA A 38 -32.43 6.79 -9.88
C ALA A 38 -31.67 7.27 -8.63
N ILE A 39 -30.71 6.48 -8.15
CA ILE A 39 -29.79 6.86 -7.07
C ILE A 39 -28.36 6.56 -7.53
N HIS A 40 -27.50 7.57 -7.55
CA HIS A 40 -26.11 7.42 -8.00
C HIS A 40 -25.16 7.72 -6.84
N VAL A 41 -24.46 6.67 -6.37
CA VAL A 41 -23.54 6.71 -5.24
C VAL A 41 -22.10 6.63 -5.74
N TYR A 42 -21.28 7.58 -5.32
CA TYR A 42 -19.86 7.66 -5.64
C TYR A 42 -19.06 7.50 -4.35
N ASP A 43 -18.08 6.60 -4.33
CA ASP A 43 -17.06 6.61 -3.29
C ASP A 43 -16.05 7.75 -3.50
N PHE A 44 -15.46 8.25 -2.41
CA PHE A 44 -14.52 9.37 -2.47
C PHE A 44 -13.09 8.89 -2.78
N ASP A 45 -12.48 8.20 -1.81
CA ASP A 45 -11.07 7.81 -1.83
C ASP A 45 -10.78 6.83 -2.98
N ASN A 46 -9.80 7.16 -3.83
CA ASN A 46 -9.31 6.43 -5.01
C ASN A 46 -10.34 6.11 -6.11
N THR A 47 -11.61 6.45 -5.88
CA THR A 47 -12.73 6.32 -6.81
C THR A 47 -12.97 7.64 -7.55
N LEU A 48 -13.38 8.69 -6.84
CA LEU A 48 -13.59 10.04 -7.39
C LEU A 48 -12.33 10.91 -7.28
N PHE A 49 -11.61 10.79 -6.15
CA PHE A 49 -10.46 11.61 -5.80
C PHE A 49 -9.24 10.73 -5.51
N GLN A 50 -8.09 11.07 -6.09
CA GLN A 50 -6.84 10.32 -5.97
C GLN A 50 -6.22 10.56 -4.59
N THR A 51 -6.68 9.83 -3.58
CA THR A 51 -6.12 9.96 -2.23
C THR A 51 -4.68 9.40 -2.21
N PRO A 52 -3.69 10.13 -1.65
CA PRO A 52 -2.35 9.61 -1.49
C PRO A 52 -2.31 8.28 -0.71
N LEU A 53 -1.55 7.31 -1.21
CA LEU A 53 -1.16 6.09 -0.51
C LEU A 53 0.21 6.26 0.18
N PRO A 54 0.49 5.52 1.27
CA PRO A 54 1.83 5.47 1.86
C PRO A 54 2.88 4.97 0.85
N ASN A 55 4.01 5.65 0.74
CA ASN A 55 4.99 5.45 -0.32
C ASN A 55 5.88 4.21 -0.09
N PRO A 56 5.77 3.14 -0.91
CA PRO A 56 6.54 1.91 -0.74
C PRO A 56 8.03 2.07 -1.11
N LYS A 57 8.46 3.24 -1.58
CA LYS A 57 9.87 3.57 -1.82
C LYS A 57 10.54 4.16 -0.57
N LEU A 58 9.75 4.69 0.36
CA LEU A 58 10.19 5.26 1.63
C LEU A 58 10.08 4.25 2.76
N TRP A 59 8.89 3.68 2.97
CA TRP A 59 8.59 2.83 4.13
C TRP A 59 8.79 1.34 3.83
N ASN A 60 9.24 0.58 4.83
CA ASN A 60 9.26 -0.88 4.72
C ASN A 60 7.84 -1.49 4.73
N MET A 61 7.68 -2.70 4.20
CA MET A 61 6.37 -3.36 4.07
C MET A 61 5.60 -3.49 5.40
N GLN A 62 6.31 -3.68 6.52
CA GLN A 62 5.70 -3.72 7.85
C GLN A 62 5.12 -2.35 8.23
N THR A 63 5.81 -1.27 7.88
CA THR A 63 5.39 0.10 8.17
C THR A 63 4.22 0.55 7.31
N LEU A 64 4.16 0.13 6.04
CA LEU A 64 2.96 0.32 5.20
C LEU A 64 1.72 -0.30 5.87
N GLY A 65 1.84 -1.55 6.37
CA GLY A 65 0.79 -2.24 7.12
C GLY A 65 0.50 -1.67 8.51
N GLN A 66 1.45 -0.96 9.14
CA GLN A 66 1.21 -0.19 10.37
C GLN A 66 0.43 1.09 10.07
N LEU A 67 0.84 1.86 9.06
CA LEU A 67 0.21 3.12 8.65
C LEU A 67 -1.26 2.91 8.23
N GLY A 68 -1.58 1.82 7.53
CA GLY A 68 -2.96 1.48 7.19
C GLY A 68 -3.85 1.15 8.40
N ASN A 69 -3.28 0.70 9.53
CA ASN A 69 -4.03 0.11 10.64
C ASN A 69 -4.33 1.14 11.77
N PRO A 70 -5.61 1.44 12.07
CA PRO A 70 -5.96 2.40 13.11
C PRO A 70 -5.53 1.97 14.51
N GLU A 71 -5.47 0.67 14.81
CA GLU A 71 -5.15 0.16 16.15
C GLU A 71 -3.66 0.32 16.53
N ILE A 72 -2.80 0.76 15.59
CA ILE A 72 -1.38 1.06 15.87
C ILE A 72 -1.21 2.45 16.47
N PHE A 73 -2.07 3.40 16.10
CA PHE A 73 -1.96 4.81 16.46
C PHE A 73 -3.14 5.26 17.32
N ILE A 74 -2.89 5.86 18.49
CA ILE A 74 -3.98 6.26 19.41
C ILE A 74 -4.97 7.25 18.76
N ASN A 75 -4.46 8.08 17.84
CA ASN A 75 -5.20 9.05 17.04
C ASN A 75 -5.66 8.51 15.67
N GLY A 76 -5.59 7.20 15.44
CA GLY A 76 -5.88 6.55 14.16
C GLY A 76 -4.72 6.63 13.16
N GLY A 77 -4.74 5.74 12.17
CA GLY A 77 -3.69 5.64 11.13
C GLY A 77 -3.91 6.56 9.92
N TRP A 78 -3.25 6.26 8.81
CA TRP A 78 -3.25 7.03 7.55
C TRP A 78 -4.64 7.43 7.05
N TRP A 79 -5.60 6.53 7.13
CA TRP A 79 -6.98 6.75 6.68
C TRP A 79 -7.84 7.58 7.66
N HIS A 80 -7.31 7.90 8.83
CA HIS A 80 -8.02 8.51 9.95
C HIS A 80 -7.47 9.89 10.33
N ASP A 81 -6.26 10.25 9.91
CA ASP A 81 -5.72 11.59 10.10
C ASP A 81 -6.11 12.52 8.93
N PRO A 82 -6.86 13.61 9.17
CA PRO A 82 -7.24 14.54 8.10
C PRO A 82 -6.06 15.34 7.55
N ARG A 83 -4.92 15.42 8.27
CA ARG A 83 -3.73 16.15 7.80
C ARG A 83 -3.10 15.49 6.58
N ILE A 84 -3.11 14.16 6.52
CA ILE A 84 -2.57 13.38 5.39
C ILE A 84 -3.38 13.65 4.10
N LEU A 85 -4.71 13.79 4.19
CA LEU A 85 -5.52 14.22 3.04
C LEU A 85 -5.33 15.73 2.76
N ALA A 86 -5.15 16.55 3.80
CA ALA A 86 -4.91 17.99 3.65
C ALA A 86 -3.55 18.31 2.98
N ALA A 87 -2.56 17.45 3.17
CA ALA A 87 -1.22 17.54 2.58
C ALA A 87 -1.14 17.10 1.11
N THR A 88 -2.26 16.69 0.51
CA THR A 88 -2.35 16.35 -0.93
C THR A 88 -1.83 17.50 -1.79
N GLY A 89 -0.91 17.21 -2.71
CA GLY A 89 -0.31 18.21 -3.60
C GLY A 89 0.61 19.20 -2.89
N GLU A 90 0.46 20.48 -3.18
CA GLU A 90 1.09 21.59 -2.42
C GLU A 90 0.30 21.97 -1.14
N GLY A 91 -0.66 21.13 -0.74
CA GLY A 91 -1.52 21.33 0.43
C GLY A 91 -2.75 22.20 0.15
N VAL A 92 -3.76 22.07 1.02
CA VAL A 92 -5.11 22.66 0.88
C VAL A 92 -5.11 24.10 0.37
N GLU A 93 -4.29 24.96 0.99
CA GLU A 93 -4.33 26.40 0.72
C GLU A 93 -3.81 26.77 -0.67
N GLN A 94 -3.08 25.91 -1.37
CA GLN A 94 -2.74 26.11 -2.80
C GLN A 94 -3.61 25.28 -3.72
N GLU A 95 -3.93 24.04 -3.35
CA GLU A 95 -4.71 23.16 -4.22
C GLU A 95 -6.19 23.58 -4.33
N GLU A 96 -6.80 24.15 -3.30
CA GLU A 96 -8.18 24.64 -3.38
C GLU A 96 -8.32 25.73 -4.45
N LYS A 97 -7.31 26.61 -4.60
CA LYS A 97 -7.23 27.62 -5.66
C LYS A 97 -7.13 27.01 -7.06
N ARG A 98 -6.62 25.79 -7.17
CA ARG A 98 -6.48 25.00 -8.40
C ARG A 98 -7.59 23.95 -8.56
N ALA A 99 -8.57 23.92 -7.66
CA ALA A 99 -9.56 22.85 -7.54
C ALA A 99 -8.95 21.43 -7.52
N TRP A 100 -7.78 21.26 -6.89
CA TRP A 100 -6.98 20.02 -6.89
C TRP A 100 -6.79 19.44 -8.32
N ASP A 101 -6.40 20.27 -9.29
CA ASP A 101 -6.22 19.79 -10.67
C ASP A 101 -5.20 18.64 -10.77
N GLY A 102 -5.46 17.69 -11.67
CA GLY A 102 -4.71 16.44 -11.78
C GLY A 102 -5.02 15.36 -10.72
N TRP A 103 -5.61 15.70 -9.57
CA TRP A 103 -5.94 14.75 -8.48
C TRP A 103 -7.33 14.11 -8.59
N TRP A 104 -8.09 14.41 -9.63
CA TRP A 104 -9.43 13.84 -9.83
C TRP A 104 -9.42 12.65 -10.77
N ASN A 105 -10.42 11.77 -10.61
CA ASN A 105 -10.79 10.84 -11.66
C ASN A 105 -11.80 11.52 -12.60
N GLU A 106 -11.31 12.23 -13.62
CA GLU A 106 -12.17 13.09 -14.47
C GLU A 106 -13.34 12.34 -15.14
N LYS A 107 -13.21 11.03 -15.38
CA LYS A 107 -14.32 10.19 -15.87
C LYS A 107 -15.46 10.04 -14.85
N ILE A 108 -15.12 9.94 -13.56
CA ILE A 108 -16.11 9.89 -12.48
C ILE A 108 -16.66 11.29 -12.19
N VAL A 109 -15.84 12.35 -12.31
CA VAL A 109 -16.29 13.75 -12.29
C VAL A 109 -17.33 14.03 -13.38
N GLU A 110 -17.14 13.51 -14.59
CA GLU A 110 -18.14 13.62 -15.67
C GLU A 110 -19.46 12.91 -15.31
N LEU A 111 -19.40 11.69 -14.75
CA LEU A 111 -20.59 10.96 -14.30
C LEU A 111 -21.33 11.67 -13.14
N VAL A 112 -20.60 12.29 -12.20
CA VAL A 112 -21.17 13.16 -11.16
C VAL A 112 -21.88 14.36 -11.81
N ARG A 113 -21.23 15.04 -12.76
CA ARG A 113 -21.80 16.19 -13.50
C ARG A 113 -23.00 15.83 -14.39
N LEU A 114 -23.11 14.57 -14.84
CA LEU A 114 -24.30 14.06 -15.50
C LEU A 114 -25.43 13.81 -14.48
N SER A 115 -25.11 13.19 -13.34
CA SER A 115 -26.07 12.99 -12.24
C SER A 115 -26.64 14.30 -11.69
N MET A 116 -25.80 15.33 -11.52
CA MET A 116 -26.23 16.68 -11.11
C MET A 116 -27.23 17.35 -12.07
N LYS A 117 -27.30 16.90 -13.34
CA LYS A 117 -28.25 17.40 -14.35
C LYS A 117 -29.52 16.55 -14.43
N GLN A 118 -29.52 15.37 -13.83
CA GLN A 118 -30.64 14.43 -13.89
C GLN A 118 -31.63 14.73 -12.74
N ASN A 119 -32.69 15.47 -13.06
CA ASN A 119 -33.68 15.97 -12.08
C ASN A 119 -34.48 14.88 -11.33
N ASP A 120 -34.39 13.61 -11.76
CA ASP A 120 -34.98 12.44 -11.09
C ASP A 120 -33.93 11.49 -10.49
N ALA A 121 -32.65 11.87 -10.46
CA ALA A 121 -31.59 11.17 -9.73
C ALA A 121 -31.32 11.83 -8.37
N LEU A 122 -30.95 11.04 -7.38
CA LEU A 122 -30.28 11.51 -6.17
C LEU A 122 -28.76 11.34 -6.35
N CYS A 123 -28.00 12.42 -6.31
CA CYS A 123 -26.53 12.39 -6.47
C CYS A 123 -25.84 12.35 -5.10
N VAL A 124 -25.10 11.29 -4.80
CA VAL A 124 -24.57 11.02 -3.46
C VAL A 124 -23.07 10.73 -3.48
N LEU A 125 -22.33 11.42 -2.62
CA LEU A 125 -20.96 11.04 -2.24
C LEU A 125 -21.02 10.23 -0.93
N LEU A 126 -20.29 9.13 -0.84
CA LEU A 126 -20.29 8.26 0.33
C LEU A 126 -18.87 7.74 0.61
N THR A 127 -18.28 8.06 1.77
CA THR A 127 -16.94 7.59 2.15
C THR A 127 -16.92 6.93 3.52
N GLY A 128 -15.95 6.04 3.75
CA GLY A 128 -15.66 5.50 5.07
C GLY A 128 -14.98 6.47 6.04
N ARG A 129 -14.48 7.62 5.56
CA ARG A 129 -13.79 8.63 6.39
C ARG A 129 -14.69 9.10 7.53
N SER A 130 -14.10 9.39 8.69
CA SER A 130 -14.85 9.83 9.86
C SER A 130 -15.44 11.22 9.67
N GLU A 131 -16.71 11.40 10.01
CA GLU A 131 -17.39 12.69 10.00
C GLU A 131 -16.62 13.73 10.83
N GLN A 132 -16.20 13.31 12.03
CA GLN A 132 -15.24 14.01 12.86
C GLN A 132 -13.87 14.06 12.16
N GLY A 133 -13.37 15.28 11.92
CA GLY A 133 -12.10 15.54 11.23
C GLY A 133 -12.27 15.87 9.74
N PHE A 134 -12.93 15.01 8.95
CA PHE A 134 -12.93 15.16 7.48
C PHE A 134 -14.03 16.05 6.91
N SER A 135 -15.12 16.31 7.64
CA SER A 135 -16.31 16.99 7.09
C SER A 135 -16.05 18.32 6.39
N GLN A 136 -15.22 19.20 6.97
CA GLN A 136 -14.92 20.49 6.33
C GLN A 136 -13.93 20.36 5.16
N LEU A 137 -12.96 19.44 5.26
CA LEU A 137 -11.96 19.21 4.22
C LEU A 137 -12.60 18.62 2.95
N ILE A 138 -13.47 17.61 3.09
CA ILE A 138 -14.16 17.00 1.95
C ILE A 138 -15.12 18.01 1.29
N LYS A 139 -15.81 18.85 2.08
CA LYS A 139 -16.60 19.98 1.53
C LYS A 139 -15.76 20.94 0.70
N ARG A 140 -14.62 21.41 1.21
CA ARG A 140 -13.67 22.27 0.47
C ARG A 140 -13.24 21.63 -0.85
N ILE A 141 -12.81 20.37 -0.80
CA ILE A 141 -12.37 19.60 -1.98
C ILE A 141 -13.47 19.54 -3.05
N VAL A 142 -14.68 19.08 -2.73
CA VAL A 142 -15.74 18.92 -3.76
C VAL A 142 -16.33 20.25 -4.25
N ALA A 143 -16.43 21.26 -3.38
CA ALA A 143 -16.89 22.59 -3.76
C ALA A 143 -15.92 23.26 -4.74
N SER A 144 -14.61 23.11 -4.54
CA SER A 144 -13.60 23.70 -5.43
C SER A 144 -13.72 23.23 -6.89
N LYS A 145 -14.11 21.96 -7.11
CA LYS A 145 -14.30 21.36 -8.45
C LYS A 145 -15.71 21.58 -9.02
N GLY A 146 -16.59 22.26 -8.26
CA GLY A 146 -17.97 22.55 -8.63
C GLY A 146 -18.88 21.32 -8.62
N LEU A 147 -18.73 20.43 -7.62
CA LEU A 147 -19.51 19.18 -7.52
C LEU A 147 -20.57 19.27 -6.42
N GLU A 148 -21.81 19.54 -6.82
CA GLU A 148 -22.94 19.78 -5.91
C GLU A 148 -23.78 18.52 -5.66
N PHE A 149 -23.29 17.65 -4.78
CA PHE A 149 -24.04 16.48 -4.32
C PHE A 149 -25.33 16.85 -3.57
N ASP A 150 -26.30 15.94 -3.53
CA ASP A 150 -27.48 16.03 -2.67
C ASP A 150 -27.19 15.59 -1.24
N MET A 151 -26.39 14.52 -1.13
CA MET A 151 -25.89 14.01 0.15
C MET A 151 -24.39 13.77 0.09
N ILE A 152 -23.71 14.07 1.20
CA ILE A 152 -22.34 13.63 1.43
C ILE A 152 -22.32 12.83 2.75
N GLY A 153 -22.26 11.51 2.63
CA GLY A 153 -22.19 10.58 3.76
C GLY A 153 -20.76 10.29 4.18
N LEU A 154 -20.40 10.68 5.41
CA LEU A 154 -19.17 10.25 6.10
C LEU A 154 -19.57 9.27 7.22
N LYS A 155 -18.62 8.44 7.68
CA LYS A 155 -18.86 7.50 8.78
C LYS A 155 -19.01 8.27 10.11
N PRO A 156 -20.18 8.26 10.77
CA PRO A 156 -20.35 8.96 12.03
C PRO A 156 -19.81 8.12 13.20
N THR A 157 -19.45 8.77 14.31
CA THR A 157 -19.01 8.09 15.54
C THR A 157 -20.15 7.27 16.18
N VAL A 158 -21.39 7.73 16.00
CA VAL A 158 -22.65 7.07 16.37
C VAL A 158 -23.68 7.44 15.29
N GLY A 159 -24.42 6.46 14.77
CA GLY A 159 -25.43 6.69 13.73
C GLY A 159 -26.67 7.45 14.23
N PRO A 160 -27.51 8.03 13.33
CA PRO A 160 -28.69 8.81 13.70
C PRO A 160 -29.75 8.11 14.54
N ASN A 161 -29.70 6.78 14.69
CA ASN A 161 -30.56 5.97 15.56
C ASN A 161 -29.75 5.25 16.67
N ASN A 162 -28.60 5.81 17.07
CA ASN A 162 -27.62 5.25 18.02
C ASN A 162 -26.86 3.99 17.55
N GLU A 163 -26.78 3.73 16.24
CA GLU A 163 -25.97 2.64 15.69
C GLU A 163 -24.47 2.83 15.96
N ARG A 164 -23.72 1.74 16.08
CA ARG A 164 -22.24 1.76 16.16
C ARG A 164 -21.64 0.85 15.09
N PHE A 165 -20.79 1.41 14.22
CA PHE A 165 -20.29 0.73 13.03
C PHE A 165 -18.88 0.16 13.22
N SER A 166 -18.80 -1.15 13.44
CA SER A 166 -17.54 -1.91 13.51
C SER A 166 -16.79 -2.00 12.17
N SER A 167 -17.45 -1.73 11.04
CA SER A 167 -16.81 -1.69 9.72
C SER A 167 -17.39 -0.61 8.81
N THR A 168 -16.58 -0.17 7.84
CA THR A 168 -16.97 0.79 6.79
C THR A 168 -18.07 0.23 5.90
N MET A 169 -17.99 -1.05 5.51
CA MET A 169 -19.05 -1.71 4.73
C MET A 169 -20.37 -1.73 5.52
N GLY A 170 -20.35 -2.06 6.82
CA GLY A 170 -21.56 -2.06 7.65
C GLY A 170 -22.20 -0.67 7.75
N PHE A 171 -21.39 0.39 7.86
CA PHE A 171 -21.86 1.78 7.74
C PHE A 171 -22.47 2.06 6.36
N LYS A 172 -21.73 1.82 5.27
CA LYS A 172 -22.19 2.11 3.90
C LYS A 172 -23.49 1.35 3.56
N GLN A 173 -23.62 0.08 3.96
CA GLN A 173 -24.85 -0.72 3.78
C GLN A 173 -26.06 -0.17 4.56
N VAL A 174 -25.89 0.27 5.82
CA VAL A 174 -26.99 0.85 6.60
C VAL A 174 -27.40 2.21 6.03
N PHE A 175 -26.45 3.05 5.63
CA PHE A 175 -26.71 4.31 4.91
C PHE A 175 -27.52 4.04 3.63
N ILE A 176 -27.07 3.10 2.78
CA ILE A 176 -27.75 2.78 1.53
C ILE A 176 -29.14 2.19 1.77
N ARG A 177 -29.34 1.37 2.80
CA ARG A 177 -30.68 0.90 3.19
C ARG A 177 -31.59 2.04 3.63
N ALA A 178 -31.11 2.95 4.48
CA ALA A 178 -31.90 4.11 4.93
C ALA A 178 -32.31 5.00 3.74
N MET A 179 -31.43 5.16 2.76
CA MET A 179 -31.68 5.89 1.52
C MET A 179 -32.71 5.19 0.62
N LEU A 180 -32.56 3.89 0.35
CA LEU A 180 -33.49 3.10 -0.49
C LEU A 180 -34.90 3.01 0.09
N GLU A 181 -35.03 2.75 1.40
CA GLU A 181 -36.35 2.68 2.06
C GLU A 181 -37.04 4.06 2.15
N THR A 182 -36.27 5.16 2.15
CA THR A 182 -36.82 6.53 2.10
C THR A 182 -37.24 6.89 0.68
N TYR A 183 -36.33 6.72 -0.30
CA TYR A 183 -36.60 6.93 -1.72
C TYR A 183 -37.27 5.70 -2.36
N ARG A 184 -38.34 5.20 -1.73
CA ARG A 184 -39.13 4.02 -2.14
C ARG A 184 -39.79 4.06 -3.54
N MET A 185 -39.57 5.13 -4.29
CA MET A 185 -40.00 5.31 -5.68
C MET A 185 -38.84 5.16 -6.67
N ALA A 186 -37.61 5.03 -6.17
CA ALA A 186 -36.44 4.70 -6.97
C ALA A 186 -36.53 3.24 -7.44
N ASN A 187 -36.32 3.04 -8.74
CA ASN A 187 -36.27 1.73 -9.38
C ASN A 187 -34.84 1.35 -9.81
N GLU A 188 -33.86 2.23 -9.59
CA GLU A 188 -32.47 2.03 -10.00
C GLU A 188 -31.48 2.59 -8.96
N ILE A 189 -30.39 1.84 -8.71
CA ILE A 189 -29.21 2.31 -7.99
C ILE A 189 -27.91 1.96 -8.74
N ARG A 190 -27.01 2.94 -8.87
CA ARG A 190 -25.63 2.78 -9.32
C ARG A 190 -24.66 3.08 -8.18
N ILE A 191 -23.67 2.23 -7.99
CA ILE A 191 -22.58 2.44 -7.02
C ILE A 191 -21.24 2.36 -7.75
N TYR A 192 -20.42 3.39 -7.60
CA TYR A 192 -19.04 3.45 -8.10
C TYR A 192 -18.08 3.31 -6.91
N GLU A 193 -17.21 2.31 -6.94
CA GLU A 193 -16.24 1.99 -5.87
C GLU A 193 -15.00 1.32 -6.48
N ASP A 194 -13.81 1.62 -5.99
CA ASP A 194 -12.52 1.08 -6.43
C ASP A 194 -12.26 -0.36 -5.91
N ARG A 195 -12.56 -0.57 -4.63
CA ARG A 195 -12.17 -1.74 -3.83
C ARG A 195 -12.98 -2.99 -4.19
N PRO A 196 -12.34 -4.09 -4.67
CA PRO A 196 -13.05 -5.32 -5.04
C PRO A 196 -13.91 -5.89 -3.90
N LYS A 197 -13.35 -5.96 -2.69
CA LYS A 197 -14.04 -6.45 -1.48
C LYS A 197 -15.29 -5.64 -1.13
N HIS A 198 -15.30 -4.34 -1.46
CA HIS A 198 -16.47 -3.49 -1.25
C HIS A 198 -17.47 -3.63 -2.40
N VAL A 199 -17.01 -3.65 -3.64
CA VAL A 199 -17.84 -3.91 -4.85
C VAL A 199 -18.65 -5.20 -4.68
N ASP A 200 -18.01 -6.30 -4.27
CA ASP A 200 -18.72 -7.57 -4.08
C ASP A 200 -19.63 -7.53 -2.83
N GLY A 201 -19.19 -6.88 -1.75
CA GLY A 201 -20.02 -6.65 -0.55
C GLY A 201 -21.28 -5.78 -0.78
N PHE A 202 -21.29 -4.95 -1.84
CA PHE A 202 -22.51 -4.26 -2.29
C PHE A 202 -23.39 -5.12 -3.19
N ARG A 203 -22.80 -5.96 -4.05
CA ARG A 203 -23.55 -6.89 -4.91
C ARG A 203 -24.34 -7.88 -4.07
N ASP A 204 -23.71 -8.49 -3.07
CA ASP A 204 -24.36 -9.39 -2.11
C ASP A 204 -25.51 -8.68 -1.38
N PHE A 205 -25.26 -7.48 -0.86
CA PHE A 205 -26.26 -6.67 -0.14
C PHE A 205 -27.46 -6.25 -1.00
N LEU A 206 -27.23 -5.84 -2.26
CA LEU A 206 -28.30 -5.44 -3.18
C LEU A 206 -29.09 -6.65 -3.70
N ALA A 207 -28.45 -7.81 -3.86
CA ALA A 207 -29.14 -9.07 -4.14
C ALA A 207 -30.04 -9.49 -2.97
N ASP A 208 -29.54 -9.45 -1.73
CA ASP A 208 -30.33 -9.70 -0.52
C ASP A 208 -31.49 -8.70 -0.36
N TYR A 209 -31.26 -7.42 -0.68
CA TYR A 209 -32.31 -6.39 -0.67
C TYR A 209 -33.40 -6.68 -1.71
N ASN A 210 -33.03 -7.03 -2.94
CA ASN A 210 -33.98 -7.41 -3.98
C ASN A 210 -34.77 -8.68 -3.64
N ALA A 211 -34.13 -9.68 -3.02
CA ALA A 211 -34.82 -10.86 -2.51
C ALA A 211 -35.85 -10.50 -1.40
N GLN A 212 -35.53 -9.52 -0.54
CA GLN A 212 -36.45 -8.99 0.47
C GLN A 212 -37.63 -8.21 -0.14
N LEU A 213 -37.41 -7.46 -1.23
CA LEU A 213 -38.48 -6.78 -1.98
C LEU A 213 -39.44 -7.79 -2.63
N VAL A 214 -38.91 -8.79 -3.36
CA VAL A 214 -39.71 -9.82 -4.03
C VAL A 214 -40.47 -10.67 -3.00
N GLY A 215 -39.83 -11.05 -1.89
CA GLY A 215 -40.48 -11.74 -0.76
C GLY A 215 -41.55 -10.91 -0.03
N ALA A 216 -41.62 -9.59 -0.28
CA ALA A 216 -42.66 -8.68 0.19
C ALA A 216 -43.67 -8.29 -0.90
N GLY A 217 -43.67 -8.95 -2.07
CA GLY A 217 -44.57 -8.66 -3.19
C GLY A 217 -44.28 -7.35 -3.93
N LYS A 218 -43.07 -6.78 -3.76
CA LYS A 218 -42.60 -5.60 -4.51
C LYS A 218 -41.72 -6.04 -5.69
N ASN A 219 -41.67 -5.21 -6.73
CA ASN A 219 -40.69 -5.37 -7.80
C ASN A 219 -39.26 -5.15 -7.26
N PRO A 220 -38.25 -5.87 -7.76
CA PRO A 220 -36.85 -5.57 -7.49
C PRO A 220 -36.40 -4.27 -8.18
N ILE A 221 -35.34 -3.66 -7.68
CA ILE A 221 -34.66 -2.52 -8.32
C ILE A 221 -33.52 -2.99 -9.24
N ILE A 222 -33.23 -2.21 -10.27
CA ILE A 222 -32.01 -2.33 -11.07
C ILE A 222 -30.83 -1.91 -10.17
N ALA A 223 -29.80 -2.74 -10.10
CA ALA A 223 -28.71 -2.59 -9.14
C ALA A 223 -27.36 -2.81 -9.83
N GLU A 224 -26.66 -1.72 -10.15
CA GLU A 224 -25.35 -1.75 -10.79
C GLU A 224 -24.25 -1.38 -9.79
N VAL A 225 -23.24 -2.25 -9.63
CA VAL A 225 -22.03 -1.95 -8.84
C VAL A 225 -20.83 -1.99 -9.76
N ILE A 226 -20.36 -0.80 -10.12
CA ILE A 226 -19.29 -0.53 -11.07
C ILE A 226 -17.97 -0.49 -10.31
N ARG A 227 -17.10 -1.46 -10.59
CA ARG A 227 -15.71 -1.40 -10.13
C ARG A 227 -14.98 -0.32 -10.91
N VAL A 228 -14.54 0.73 -10.21
CA VAL A 228 -13.66 1.75 -10.77
C VAL A 228 -12.22 1.23 -10.74
N ALA A 229 -11.40 1.61 -11.73
CA ALA A 229 -9.98 1.32 -11.68
C ALA A 229 -9.31 2.27 -10.68
N GLU A 230 -8.64 1.71 -9.67
CA GLU A 230 -7.94 2.48 -8.64
C GLU A 230 -6.92 3.44 -9.28
N LEU A 231 -7.06 4.74 -8.99
CA LEU A 231 -6.05 5.74 -9.33
C LEU A 231 -5.28 6.10 -8.07
N SER A 232 -4.07 5.55 -7.93
CA SER A 232 -3.21 5.74 -6.76
C SER A 232 -1.92 6.48 -7.08
N THR A 233 -1.50 7.27 -6.11
CA THR A 233 -0.30 8.12 -6.11
C THR A 233 0.22 8.23 -4.67
N THR A 234 1.31 8.95 -4.42
CA THR A 234 1.87 9.18 -3.07
C THR A 234 1.93 10.67 -2.77
N LEU A 235 2.23 11.04 -1.53
CA LEU A 235 2.65 12.41 -1.22
C LEU A 235 4.06 12.66 -1.79
N ASP A 236 4.48 13.93 -1.79
CA ASP A 236 5.90 14.27 -1.91
C ASP A 236 6.68 13.59 -0.76
N PRO A 237 7.86 13.00 -1.00
CA PRO A 237 8.62 12.28 0.03
C PRO A 237 8.92 13.07 1.32
N VAL A 238 9.16 14.38 1.23
CA VAL A 238 9.47 15.22 2.41
C VAL A 238 8.19 15.53 3.17
N VAL A 239 7.11 15.87 2.45
CA VAL A 239 5.78 16.09 3.03
C VAL A 239 5.27 14.82 3.72
N GLU A 240 5.45 13.65 3.10
CA GLU A 240 5.01 12.37 3.65
C GLU A 240 5.74 12.02 4.97
N VAL A 241 7.05 12.24 5.00
CA VAL A 241 7.86 12.05 6.20
C VAL A 241 7.45 13.01 7.31
N ALA A 242 7.19 14.28 6.97
CA ALA A 242 6.71 15.27 7.93
C ALA A 242 5.34 14.89 8.51
N GLU A 243 4.37 14.50 7.69
CA GLU A 243 3.04 14.09 8.17
C GLU A 243 3.07 12.80 8.99
N VAL A 244 3.89 11.81 8.62
CA VAL A 244 4.08 10.60 9.44
C VAL A 244 4.78 10.91 10.76
N GLN A 245 5.75 11.83 10.79
CA GLN A 245 6.34 12.29 12.05
C GLN A 245 5.33 13.10 12.89
N HIS A 246 4.46 13.90 12.26
CA HIS A 246 3.35 14.60 12.91
C HIS A 246 2.24 13.66 13.43
N LEU A 247 2.04 12.50 12.80
CA LEU A 247 1.19 11.40 13.27
C LEU A 247 1.78 10.78 14.56
N ILE A 248 3.07 10.43 14.51
CA ILE A 248 3.84 9.87 15.63
C ILE A 248 3.91 10.85 16.81
N ASN A 249 4.09 12.15 16.55
CA ASN A 249 4.19 13.16 17.60
C ASN A 249 2.88 13.30 18.41
N ILE A 250 1.71 13.21 17.77
CA ILE A 250 0.41 13.18 18.47
C ILE A 250 0.23 11.86 19.23
N HIS A 251 0.54 10.71 18.61
CA HIS A 251 0.52 9.42 19.30
C HIS A 251 1.35 9.45 20.59
N ASN A 252 2.58 9.94 20.51
CA ASN A 252 3.51 10.02 21.63
C ASN A 252 3.04 10.99 22.73
N ALA A 253 2.34 12.08 22.39
CA ALA A 253 1.69 12.94 23.38
C ALA A 253 0.59 12.18 24.14
N LEU A 254 -0.33 11.54 23.41
CA LEU A 254 -1.44 10.78 23.98
C LEU A 254 -0.96 9.57 24.82
N VAL A 255 0.15 8.93 24.46
CA VAL A 255 0.81 7.89 25.29
C VAL A 255 1.33 8.48 26.62
N ARG A 256 1.95 9.67 26.59
CA ARG A 256 2.49 10.33 27.81
C ARG A 256 1.41 10.84 28.75
N GLU A 257 0.23 11.15 28.23
CA GLU A 257 -0.96 11.57 28.98
C GLU A 257 -1.71 10.37 29.59
N ARG A 258 -1.93 9.29 28.83
CA ARG A 258 -2.66 8.08 29.26
C ARG A 258 -1.84 7.16 30.19
N ARG A 259 -1.24 7.73 31.24
CA ARG A 259 -0.38 7.02 32.21
C ARG A 259 -1.16 5.95 33.00
N GLY A 260 -1.20 4.72 32.49
CA GLY A 260 -1.72 3.57 33.23
C GLY A 260 -1.85 2.28 32.43
N ASP A 261 -2.29 2.35 31.17
CA ASP A 261 -2.78 1.16 30.46
C ASP A 261 -1.69 0.26 29.85
N GLY A 262 -0.43 0.73 29.82
CA GLY A 262 0.79 -0.05 29.50
C GLY A 262 0.92 -0.66 28.09
N ARG A 263 -0.16 -0.67 27.30
CA ARG A 263 -0.33 -1.43 26.06
C ARG A 263 0.16 -0.68 24.83
N ALA A 264 -0.04 0.63 24.81
CA ALA A 264 0.58 1.53 23.85
C ALA A 264 1.95 1.98 24.38
N LYS A 265 2.93 2.05 23.48
CA LYS A 265 4.28 2.59 23.72
C LYS A 265 4.55 3.74 22.74
N PRO A 266 5.46 4.68 23.03
CA PRO A 266 5.85 5.68 22.06
C PRO A 266 6.49 5.03 20.82
N LEU A 267 6.37 5.72 19.70
CA LEU A 267 6.85 5.31 18.39
C LEU A 267 7.92 6.29 17.88
N VAL A 268 8.81 5.82 17.01
CA VAL A 268 9.88 6.61 16.40
C VAL A 268 10.14 6.13 14.97
N ILE A 269 10.50 7.05 14.07
CA ILE A 269 11.00 6.70 12.74
C ILE A 269 12.47 6.29 12.89
N ARG A 270 12.82 5.07 12.47
CA ARG A 270 14.21 4.64 12.31
C ARG A 270 14.56 4.60 10.82
N LYS A 271 15.77 5.05 10.48
CA LYS A 271 16.36 5.02 9.13
C LYS A 271 17.26 3.79 9.02
N THR A 272 17.06 2.97 7.99
CA THR A 272 17.96 1.85 7.65
C THR A 272 18.70 2.20 6.37
N VAL A 273 20.04 2.11 6.35
CA VAL A 273 20.86 2.35 5.14
C VAL A 273 21.30 1.01 4.57
N PHE A 274 20.86 0.68 3.36
CA PHE A 274 21.30 -0.55 2.68
C PHE A 274 22.71 -0.40 2.09
N PHE A 275 23.01 0.75 1.50
CA PHE A 275 24.31 1.07 0.94
C PHE A 275 24.49 2.56 0.66
N THR A 276 25.74 3.00 0.55
CA THR A 276 26.12 4.31 -0.03
C THR A 276 26.68 4.11 -1.43
N SER A 277 26.33 4.99 -2.36
CA SER A 277 26.66 4.88 -3.78
C SER A 277 26.69 6.24 -4.48
N TYR A 278 27.39 6.32 -5.62
CA TYR A 278 27.17 7.42 -6.56
C TYR A 278 25.87 7.13 -7.32
N MET A 279 24.84 7.93 -7.05
CA MET A 279 23.51 7.83 -7.63
C MET A 279 23.52 8.37 -9.07
N ILE A 280 22.97 7.61 -10.00
CA ILE A 280 22.85 7.95 -11.43
C ILE A 280 21.47 8.56 -11.68
N GLN A 281 21.41 9.63 -12.46
CA GLN A 281 20.16 10.32 -12.75
C GLN A 281 19.31 9.55 -13.79
N PRO A 282 17.96 9.60 -13.74
CA PRO A 282 17.10 8.84 -14.65
C PRO A 282 17.34 9.00 -16.16
N PRO A 283 17.79 10.17 -16.70
CA PRO A 283 18.20 10.28 -18.09
C PRO A 283 19.41 9.39 -18.43
N ASP A 284 20.39 9.31 -17.54
CA ASP A 284 21.59 8.50 -17.73
C ASP A 284 21.34 7.01 -17.47
N THR A 285 20.43 6.65 -16.55
CA THR A 285 19.86 5.29 -16.46
C THR A 285 19.32 4.83 -17.81
N LYS A 286 18.55 5.68 -18.51
CA LYS A 286 18.02 5.35 -19.85
C LYS A 286 19.13 5.19 -20.90
N ARG A 287 20.16 6.05 -20.89
CA ARG A 287 21.32 5.95 -21.80
C ARG A 287 22.11 4.65 -21.58
N LEU A 288 22.31 4.25 -20.33
CA LEU A 288 23.01 3.01 -19.95
C LEU A 288 22.21 1.75 -20.36
N ILE A 289 20.89 1.78 -20.24
CA ILE A 289 20.00 0.71 -20.73
C ILE A 289 20.00 0.65 -22.26
N ALA A 290 19.90 1.79 -22.94
CA ALA A 290 19.99 1.85 -24.41
C ALA A 290 21.34 1.34 -24.93
N LEU A 291 22.44 1.66 -24.24
CA LEU A 291 23.77 1.14 -24.55
C LEU A 291 23.82 -0.39 -24.47
N LEU A 292 23.33 -0.99 -23.37
CA LEU A 292 23.23 -2.45 -23.22
C LEU A 292 22.47 -3.08 -24.40
N ASN A 293 21.28 -2.58 -24.68
CA ASN A 293 20.41 -3.13 -25.73
C ASN A 293 21.02 -2.94 -27.14
N SER A 294 21.81 -1.89 -27.36
CA SER A 294 22.56 -1.65 -28.61
C SER A 294 23.78 -2.55 -28.80
N MET A 295 24.17 -3.30 -27.77
CA MET A 295 25.33 -4.20 -27.75
C MET A 295 24.91 -5.67 -27.59
N MET A 296 23.76 -5.92 -26.97
CA MET A 296 23.20 -7.25 -26.72
C MET A 296 21.66 -7.19 -26.88
N PRO A 297 21.13 -7.31 -28.12
CA PRO A 297 19.70 -7.15 -28.38
C PRO A 297 18.82 -8.34 -27.95
N GLU A 298 19.40 -9.51 -27.70
CA GLU A 298 18.68 -10.78 -27.42
C GLU A 298 18.48 -11.06 -25.91
N VAL A 299 18.42 -10.03 -25.06
CA VAL A 299 18.43 -10.21 -23.59
C VAL A 299 17.06 -9.96 -22.95
N ASP A 300 16.18 -10.95 -23.10
CA ASP A 300 14.91 -11.02 -22.36
C ASP A 300 15.08 -11.38 -20.87
N ASP A 301 14.01 -11.12 -20.10
CA ASP A 301 13.86 -11.34 -18.65
C ASP A 301 14.86 -10.58 -17.75
N LEU A 302 15.18 -9.34 -18.12
CA LEU A 302 16.03 -8.42 -17.33
C LEU A 302 15.28 -7.61 -16.27
N LYS A 303 15.72 -7.72 -15.01
CA LYS A 303 15.58 -6.65 -14.03
C LYS A 303 16.73 -5.66 -14.22
N TYR A 304 16.44 -4.47 -14.78
CA TYR A 304 17.41 -3.40 -14.95
C TYR A 304 17.77 -2.73 -13.61
N LEU A 305 19.06 -2.44 -13.41
CA LEU A 305 19.62 -1.83 -12.19
C LEU A 305 20.60 -0.67 -12.47
N ALA A 306 20.53 -0.06 -13.66
CA ALA A 306 21.48 0.95 -14.14
C ALA A 306 21.36 2.34 -13.44
N ASN A 307 21.32 2.35 -12.10
CA ASN A 307 21.00 3.50 -11.27
C ASN A 307 22.12 3.93 -10.31
N THR A 308 23.16 3.12 -10.11
CA THR A 308 24.16 3.34 -9.06
C THR A 308 25.56 2.81 -9.42
N ILE A 309 26.58 3.43 -8.82
CA ILE A 309 27.93 2.88 -8.70
C ILE A 309 28.19 2.72 -7.19
N LEU A 310 28.44 1.49 -6.72
CA LEU A 310 28.56 1.19 -5.30
C LEU A 310 29.81 1.85 -4.66
N ILE A 311 29.63 2.58 -3.54
CA ILE A 311 30.73 3.04 -2.69
C ILE A 311 31.01 1.95 -1.64
N THR A 312 30.03 1.61 -0.81
CA THR A 312 30.13 0.54 0.21
C THR A 312 28.74 -0.02 0.56
N PRO A 313 28.58 -1.35 0.80
CA PRO A 313 27.27 -2.00 0.97
C PRO A 313 26.71 -1.90 2.41
N ARG A 314 26.72 -0.68 2.97
CA ARG A 314 26.42 -0.31 4.37
C ARG A 314 26.44 1.23 4.52
N PRO A 315 26.14 1.83 5.70
CA PRO A 315 26.50 3.22 5.99
C PRO A 315 27.98 3.53 5.69
N CYS A 316 28.26 4.68 5.05
CA CYS A 316 29.63 5.05 4.71
C CYS A 316 30.43 5.52 5.95
N PRO A 317 31.61 4.96 6.24
CA PRO A 317 32.50 5.51 7.26
C PRO A 317 32.89 6.96 6.97
N LYS A 318 32.80 7.85 7.97
CA LYS A 318 33.04 9.29 7.83
C LYS A 318 34.33 9.62 7.04
N HIS A 319 35.46 8.97 7.38
CA HIS A 319 36.75 9.16 6.71
C HIS A 319 36.81 8.73 5.22
N ILE A 320 35.85 7.92 4.75
CA ILE A 320 35.67 7.60 3.32
C ILE A 320 34.79 8.66 2.67
N LEU A 321 33.68 9.01 3.32
CA LEU A 321 32.72 10.00 2.87
C LEU A 321 33.37 11.39 2.69
N GLU A 322 34.16 11.83 3.67
CA GLU A 322 34.98 13.06 3.62
C GLU A 322 35.97 13.05 2.45
N ARG A 323 36.62 11.90 2.19
CA ARG A 323 37.61 11.73 1.11
C ARG A 323 37.02 11.94 -0.29
N ILE A 324 35.73 11.63 -0.47
CA ILE A 324 35.00 11.78 -1.74
C ILE A 324 34.13 13.05 -1.80
N GLY A 325 34.29 13.97 -0.82
CA GLY A 325 33.65 15.29 -0.80
C GLY A 325 32.31 15.36 -0.05
N GLY A 326 31.91 14.32 0.66
CA GLY A 326 30.68 14.28 1.46
C GLY A 326 29.45 13.72 0.75
N MET A 327 28.31 13.73 1.45
CA MET A 327 27.00 13.52 0.83
C MET A 327 26.70 14.63 -0.18
N ASN A 328 25.89 14.33 -1.19
CA ASN A 328 25.56 15.23 -2.30
C ASN A 328 26.75 15.71 -3.16
N SER A 329 27.98 15.24 -2.87
CA SER A 329 29.17 15.44 -3.71
C SER A 329 28.94 14.89 -5.11
N LYS A 330 29.43 15.60 -6.14
CA LYS A 330 29.21 15.27 -7.55
C LYS A 330 30.45 14.68 -8.20
N MET A 331 30.25 13.63 -8.99
CA MET A 331 31.32 12.96 -9.74
C MET A 331 30.88 12.60 -11.15
N LYS A 332 31.76 12.85 -12.13
CA LYS A 332 31.55 12.48 -13.53
C LYS A 332 32.25 11.17 -13.85
N TRP A 333 31.60 10.35 -14.66
CA TRP A 333 32.05 9.02 -15.04
C TRP A 333 31.90 8.81 -16.53
N GLU A 334 32.87 8.16 -17.14
CA GLU A 334 32.87 7.74 -18.55
C GLU A 334 32.74 6.21 -18.62
N VAL A 335 31.90 5.71 -19.53
CA VAL A 335 31.75 4.25 -19.73
C VAL A 335 32.92 3.69 -20.54
N SER A 336 33.69 2.75 -19.97
CA SER A 336 34.87 2.16 -20.63
C SER A 336 34.59 0.80 -21.27
N ASP A 337 33.90 -0.09 -20.56
CA ASP A 337 33.71 -1.48 -20.96
C ASP A 337 32.30 -1.98 -20.61
N ILE A 338 31.82 -2.99 -21.32
CA ILE A 338 30.66 -3.81 -20.92
C ILE A 338 31.15 -5.23 -20.61
N GLY A 339 30.59 -5.85 -19.57
CA GLY A 339 30.90 -7.22 -19.17
C GLY A 339 29.65 -7.99 -18.79
N THR A 340 29.72 -9.31 -18.93
CA THR A 340 28.67 -10.23 -18.50
C THR A 340 29.22 -11.34 -17.61
N TYR A 341 28.40 -11.84 -16.70
CA TYR A 341 28.70 -13.01 -15.88
C TYR A 341 27.60 -14.07 -16.04
N GLN A 342 28.00 -15.24 -16.55
CA GLN A 342 27.16 -16.43 -16.75
C GLN A 342 25.84 -16.17 -17.50
N SER A 343 25.79 -15.18 -18.39
CA SER A 343 24.58 -14.73 -19.11
C SER A 343 23.37 -14.47 -18.18
N ASN A 344 23.67 -14.00 -16.96
CA ASN A 344 22.71 -13.76 -15.87
C ASN A 344 22.92 -12.39 -15.18
N LEU A 345 24.06 -11.74 -15.40
CA LEU A 345 24.35 -10.38 -14.92
C LEU A 345 25.09 -9.63 -16.02
N TRP A 346 24.74 -8.36 -16.22
CA TRP A 346 25.39 -7.44 -17.16
C TRP A 346 25.79 -6.17 -16.42
N ALA A 347 26.97 -5.65 -16.74
CA ALA A 347 27.52 -4.46 -16.09
C ALA A 347 28.35 -3.60 -17.06
N ALA A 348 28.39 -2.30 -16.80
CA ALA A 348 29.34 -1.38 -17.40
C ALA A 348 30.47 -1.09 -16.42
N ARG A 349 31.73 -1.17 -16.85
CA ARG A 349 32.84 -0.53 -16.14
C ARG A 349 32.85 0.95 -16.49
N VAL A 350 33.17 1.77 -15.50
CA VAL A 350 33.34 3.21 -15.69
C VAL A 350 34.72 3.67 -15.21
N ARG A 351 35.15 4.84 -15.67
CA ARG A 351 36.35 5.55 -15.18
C ARG A 351 35.98 6.98 -14.75
N PRO A 352 36.62 7.54 -13.71
CA PRO A 352 36.31 8.90 -13.25
C PRO A 352 36.78 9.94 -14.27
N VAL A 353 36.08 11.08 -14.32
CA VAL A 353 36.41 12.22 -15.18
C VAL A 353 36.53 13.48 -14.33
N PRO A 354 37.71 14.13 -14.24
CA PRO A 354 38.99 13.73 -14.83
C PRO A 354 39.58 12.45 -14.20
N GLY A 355 40.48 11.77 -14.91
CA GLY A 355 41.04 10.47 -14.50
C GLY A 355 41.87 10.48 -13.20
N ASN A 356 42.19 11.66 -12.66
CA ASN A 356 42.87 11.85 -11.37
C ASN A 356 41.89 12.24 -10.23
N ALA A 357 40.58 12.28 -10.46
CA ALA A 357 39.60 12.58 -9.42
C ALA A 357 39.58 11.48 -8.35
N LYS A 358 39.53 11.89 -7.08
CA LYS A 358 39.51 10.96 -5.93
C LYS A 358 38.15 10.30 -5.79
N PHE A 359 38.10 8.97 -5.88
CA PHE A 359 36.90 8.17 -5.65
C PHE A 359 37.19 7.03 -4.66
N HIS A 360 36.12 6.45 -4.11
CA HIS A 360 36.15 5.19 -3.37
C HIS A 360 35.10 4.22 -3.92
N THR A 361 35.42 2.94 -3.95
CA THR A 361 34.48 1.83 -4.12
C THR A 361 35.05 0.58 -3.44
N ASP A 362 34.19 -0.22 -2.80
CA ASP A 362 34.56 -1.53 -2.25
C ASP A 362 34.66 -2.62 -3.33
N ASN A 363 34.25 -2.33 -4.58
CA ASN A 363 34.40 -3.25 -5.72
C ASN A 363 35.78 -3.06 -6.39
N PRO A 364 36.43 -4.11 -6.95
CA PRO A 364 37.76 -4.00 -7.55
C PRO A 364 37.86 -3.05 -8.77
N SER A 365 36.75 -2.75 -9.43
CA SER A 365 36.64 -1.63 -10.36
C SER A 365 35.28 -0.95 -10.23
N PRO A 366 35.19 0.40 -10.29
CA PRO A 366 33.91 1.09 -10.26
C PRO A 366 33.07 0.67 -11.47
N SER A 367 31.88 0.14 -11.19
CA SER A 367 31.03 -0.54 -12.17
C SER A 367 29.56 -0.27 -11.86
N VAL A 368 28.76 -0.11 -12.92
CA VAL A 368 27.28 -0.05 -12.87
C VAL A 368 26.74 -1.43 -13.19
N VAL A 369 25.88 -2.01 -12.34
CA VAL A 369 25.12 -3.22 -12.72
C VAL A 369 23.99 -2.77 -13.64
N LEU A 370 24.03 -3.14 -14.92
CA LEU A 370 23.05 -2.70 -15.91
C LEU A 370 21.74 -3.49 -15.79
N GLY A 371 21.85 -4.81 -15.60
CA GLY A 371 20.70 -5.68 -15.41
C GLY A 371 21.06 -7.07 -14.89
N LEU A 372 20.06 -7.75 -14.32
CA LEU A 372 20.13 -9.09 -13.75
C LEU A 372 18.99 -9.96 -14.27
N ARG A 373 19.27 -11.26 -14.47
CA ARG A 373 18.24 -12.32 -14.52
C ARG A 373 17.95 -12.85 -13.13
N ARG A 374 16.79 -13.50 -13.00
CA ARG A 374 16.29 -14.06 -11.74
C ARG A 374 17.31 -15.02 -11.09
N GLY A 375 17.74 -14.69 -9.87
CA GLY A 375 18.69 -15.48 -9.08
C GLY A 375 20.14 -14.95 -9.07
N ALA A 376 20.51 -14.07 -10.01
CA ALA A 376 21.74 -13.29 -9.91
C ALA A 376 21.62 -12.19 -8.85
N ARG A 377 22.75 -11.68 -8.35
CA ARG A 377 22.80 -10.62 -7.33
C ARG A 377 23.84 -9.57 -7.69
N PRO A 378 23.66 -8.28 -7.31
CA PRO A 378 24.61 -7.22 -7.65
C PRO A 378 26.09 -7.52 -7.31
N PRO A 379 26.46 -8.13 -6.16
CA PRO A 379 27.86 -8.44 -5.84
C PRO A 379 28.54 -9.44 -6.79
N ASP A 380 27.78 -10.18 -7.59
CA ASP A 380 28.34 -11.11 -8.56
C ASP A 380 29.02 -10.38 -9.75
N VAL A 381 28.88 -9.04 -9.86
CA VAL A 381 29.65 -8.18 -10.80
C VAL A 381 31.16 -8.34 -10.63
N ASN A 382 31.63 -8.56 -9.39
CA ASN A 382 33.05 -8.75 -9.07
C ASN A 382 33.63 -10.09 -9.59
N LYS A 383 32.77 -10.94 -10.17
CA LYS A 383 33.14 -12.21 -10.83
C LYS A 383 33.30 -12.09 -12.34
N ILE A 384 32.93 -10.96 -12.96
CA ILE A 384 33.19 -10.73 -14.39
C ILE A 384 34.71 -10.76 -14.63
N ARG A 385 35.13 -11.49 -15.66
CA ARG A 385 36.54 -11.58 -16.11
C ARG A 385 36.73 -11.06 -17.53
N GLN A 386 35.78 -11.38 -18.41
CA GLN A 386 35.75 -10.86 -19.78
C GLN A 386 35.01 -9.52 -19.80
N TRP A 387 35.70 -8.49 -20.26
CA TRP A 387 35.20 -7.13 -20.45
C TRP A 387 35.48 -6.73 -21.90
N GLN A 388 34.47 -6.21 -22.58
CA GLN A 388 34.53 -5.75 -23.97
C GLN A 388 34.55 -4.22 -23.97
N PRO A 389 35.58 -3.56 -24.52
CA PRO A 389 35.62 -2.10 -24.62
C PRO A 389 34.41 -1.55 -25.37
N VAL A 390 33.85 -0.45 -24.87
CA VAL A 390 32.75 0.25 -25.57
C VAL A 390 33.32 1.04 -26.75
N PRO A 391 32.73 0.92 -27.97
CA PRO A 391 33.12 1.72 -29.13
C PRO A 391 33.13 3.23 -28.87
N SER A 392 34.03 3.96 -29.51
CA SER A 392 34.25 5.41 -29.27
C SER A 392 33.08 6.31 -29.72
N ASP A 393 32.18 5.80 -30.57
CA ASP A 393 30.90 6.41 -30.94
C ASP A 393 29.78 6.14 -29.92
N LYS A 394 29.96 5.12 -29.06
CA LYS A 394 28.96 4.67 -28.06
C LYS A 394 29.34 4.99 -26.61
N THR A 395 30.60 5.30 -26.32
CA THR A 395 31.01 5.77 -24.99
C THR A 395 30.43 7.15 -24.70
N PHE A 396 30.19 7.44 -23.42
CA PHE A 396 29.75 8.75 -22.98
C PHE A 396 30.10 9.03 -21.54
N VAL A 397 30.14 10.33 -21.21
CA VAL A 397 30.21 10.84 -19.84
C VAL A 397 28.80 11.09 -19.29
N PHE A 398 28.62 10.81 -18.01
CA PHE A 398 27.43 11.14 -17.21
C PHE A 398 27.85 11.68 -15.83
N GLU A 399 26.92 12.33 -15.13
CA GLU A 399 27.14 12.86 -13.77
C GLU A 399 26.39 12.03 -12.72
N THR A 400 26.96 11.94 -11.53
CA THR A 400 26.42 11.21 -10.39
C THR A 400 26.54 12.01 -9.11
N THR A 401 25.76 11.64 -8.10
CA THR A 401 25.69 12.32 -6.80
C THR A 401 25.86 11.32 -5.67
N VAL A 402 26.77 11.56 -4.72
CA VAL A 402 26.97 10.68 -3.55
C VAL A 402 25.70 10.67 -2.71
N GLY A 403 25.09 9.50 -2.54
CA GLY A 403 23.84 9.31 -1.81
C GLY A 403 23.71 7.92 -1.21
N GLU A 404 22.67 7.73 -0.40
CA GLU A 404 22.36 6.46 0.27
C GLU A 404 21.09 5.84 -0.28
N LYS A 405 21.07 4.51 -0.44
CA LYS A 405 19.82 3.76 -0.59
C LYS A 405 19.26 3.47 0.80
N VAL A 406 18.29 4.28 1.20
CA VAL A 406 17.65 4.24 2.51
C VAL A 406 16.27 3.56 2.46
N MET A 407 15.79 3.17 3.63
CA MET A 407 14.39 2.84 3.90
C MET A 407 14.04 3.18 5.35
N LEU A 408 12.87 3.78 5.52
CA LEU A 408 12.32 4.20 6.79
C LEU A 408 11.42 3.10 7.37
N ARG A 409 11.32 3.07 8.71
CA ARG A 409 10.44 2.14 9.43
C ARG A 409 9.93 2.77 10.72
N ILE A 410 8.71 2.43 11.14
CA ILE A 410 8.14 2.88 12.41
C ILE A 410 8.32 1.77 13.45
N GLU A 411 9.07 2.09 14.48
CA GLU A 411 9.38 1.18 15.59
C GLU A 411 9.02 1.80 16.93
N ARG A 412 9.08 0.99 17.99
CA ARG A 412 8.83 1.44 19.35
C ARG A 412 10.06 2.14 19.88
N GLU A 413 9.85 3.20 20.66
CA GLU A 413 10.90 3.83 21.45
C GLU A 413 11.24 2.91 22.64
N ASP A 414 12.27 2.08 22.46
CA ASP A 414 12.84 1.29 23.55
C ASP A 414 13.83 2.16 24.36
N GLN A 415 13.73 2.09 25.69
CA GLN A 415 14.44 2.98 26.63
C GLN A 415 15.97 2.78 26.69
N ALA A 416 16.51 1.82 25.93
CA ALA A 416 17.95 1.60 25.77
C ALA A 416 18.49 2.43 24.59
N GLY A 417 18.54 3.75 24.77
CA GLY A 417 18.82 4.71 23.70
C GLY A 417 20.16 4.53 22.98
N ASP A 418 20.13 4.72 21.66
CA ASP A 418 21.20 5.01 20.69
C ASP A 418 22.45 4.10 20.60
N GLN A 419 22.64 3.15 21.52
CA GLN A 419 23.73 2.16 21.46
C GLN A 419 23.38 0.94 20.56
N SER A 420 22.16 0.89 20.03
CA SER A 420 21.61 -0.19 19.21
C SER A 420 21.96 -0.09 17.73
N ASP A 421 21.90 1.10 17.15
CA ASP A 421 21.74 1.26 15.69
C ASP A 421 23.02 0.82 14.95
N ASP A 422 24.18 1.23 15.48
CA ASP A 422 25.50 0.82 15.00
C ASP A 422 25.75 -0.70 15.15
N GLN A 423 25.03 -1.40 16.05
CA GLN A 423 25.06 -2.87 16.12
C GLN A 423 24.02 -3.53 15.19
N GLN A 424 22.87 -2.90 14.97
CA GLN A 424 21.77 -3.50 14.24
C GLN A 424 21.94 -3.40 12.72
N ASP A 425 22.48 -2.28 12.21
CA ASP A 425 22.91 -2.19 10.81
C ASP A 425 23.97 -3.26 10.48
N ARG A 426 24.92 -3.49 11.40
CA ARG A 426 25.92 -4.57 11.28
C ARG A 426 25.30 -5.97 11.30
N GLN A 427 24.15 -6.19 11.94
CA GLN A 427 23.48 -7.49 11.93
C GLN A 427 22.84 -7.83 10.57
N PHE A 428 22.44 -6.84 9.78
CA PHE A 428 21.96 -7.06 8.41
C PHE A 428 23.10 -7.37 7.43
N SER A 429 24.29 -6.80 7.61
CA SER A 429 25.42 -6.97 6.68
C SER A 429 25.96 -8.39 6.53
N HIS A 430 25.79 -9.28 7.53
CA HIS A 430 26.54 -10.56 7.58
C HIS A 430 25.77 -11.85 7.91
N LYS A 431 24.44 -11.84 8.08
CA LYS A 431 23.66 -13.08 8.28
C LYS A 431 23.40 -13.85 6.98
N GLY A 432 24.47 -14.40 6.41
CA GLY A 432 24.38 -15.49 5.43
C GLY A 432 23.58 -16.66 6.02
N SER A 433 22.58 -17.15 5.29
CA SER A 433 21.56 -18.05 5.84
C SER A 433 22.14 -19.44 6.18
N LYS A 434 22.58 -19.60 7.44
CA LYS A 434 22.73 -20.90 8.09
C LYS A 434 21.34 -21.50 8.28
N ARG A 435 20.82 -22.14 7.23
CA ARG A 435 19.64 -23.01 7.30
C ARG A 435 19.85 -23.98 8.46
N LYS A 436 18.94 -23.95 9.42
CA LYS A 436 18.85 -24.97 10.47
C LYS A 436 18.52 -26.29 9.77
N PHE A 437 19.45 -27.23 9.73
CA PHE A 437 19.19 -28.57 9.22
C PHE A 437 18.08 -29.19 10.09
N THR A 438 16.88 -29.29 9.52
CA THR A 438 15.95 -30.35 9.87
C THR A 438 16.56 -31.64 9.33
N SER A 439 16.79 -32.63 10.20
CA SER A 439 17.11 -33.97 9.71
C SER A 439 15.94 -34.47 8.88
N ASP A 440 16.24 -35.09 7.74
CA ASP A 440 15.28 -35.98 7.11
C ASP A 440 14.97 -37.13 8.07
N ASP A 441 13.71 -37.58 8.10
CA ASP A 441 13.31 -38.81 8.78
C ASP A 441 12.21 -39.51 7.96
N ASP A 442 12.62 -39.92 6.75
CA ASP A 442 11.78 -40.55 5.75
C ASP A 442 11.72 -42.07 6.00
N ARG A 443 10.75 -42.53 6.82
CA ARG A 443 10.37 -43.95 6.87
C ARG A 443 8.89 -44.23 7.12
N GLN A 444 8.29 -44.76 6.06
CA GLN A 444 7.00 -45.43 5.95
C GLN A 444 6.61 -46.32 7.15
N SER A 445 5.37 -46.18 7.62
CA SER A 445 4.79 -47.11 8.60
C SER A 445 4.46 -48.46 7.96
N ARG A 446 5.16 -49.54 8.38
CA ARG A 446 4.76 -50.94 8.14
C ARG A 446 5.06 -51.83 9.35
N ASN A 447 4.03 -51.99 10.18
CA ASN A 447 3.50 -53.24 10.74
C ASN A 447 4.43 -54.32 11.36
N ASN A 448 3.97 -54.84 12.52
CA ASN A 448 4.30 -56.14 13.12
C ASN A 448 5.65 -56.29 13.86
N GLY A 449 5.73 -57.23 14.82
CA GLY A 449 7.00 -57.72 15.39
C GLY A 449 7.16 -57.61 16.91
N ASN A 450 6.67 -58.62 17.64
CA ASN A 450 6.88 -58.84 19.08
C ASN A 450 8.33 -59.31 19.42
N TYR A 451 8.73 -59.22 20.70
CA TYR A 451 10.03 -59.64 21.30
C TYR A 451 11.29 -58.83 20.87
N GLY A 452 12.38 -58.78 21.64
CA GLY A 452 12.55 -59.17 23.06
C GLY A 452 13.97 -59.60 23.47
N ASN A 453 14.50 -58.96 24.53
CA ASN A 453 15.62 -59.40 25.41
C ASN A 453 17.09 -59.36 24.90
N GLY A 454 18.00 -58.96 25.80
CA GLY A 454 19.46 -59.20 25.77
C GLY A 454 20.35 -58.26 24.92
N THR A 455 21.65 -58.05 25.23
CA THR A 455 22.41 -58.25 26.50
C THR A 455 23.81 -57.60 26.40
N ARG A 456 24.34 -57.09 27.54
CA ARG A 456 25.78 -56.77 27.84
C ARG A 456 26.43 -55.64 27.00
N GLU A 457 27.08 -54.58 27.52
CA GLU A 457 27.82 -54.21 28.76
C GLU A 457 29.36 -54.28 28.66
N TYR A 458 30.02 -53.38 29.42
CA TYR A 458 31.46 -53.29 29.77
C TYR A 458 32.42 -52.80 28.66
N HIS A 459 33.44 -51.95 28.91
CA HIS A 459 33.89 -51.16 30.09
C HIS A 459 34.05 -49.64 29.67
N THR A 460 34.60 -48.63 30.38
CA THR A 460 35.38 -48.50 31.64
C THR A 460 35.26 -47.05 32.23
N SER A 461 35.80 -46.81 33.44
CA SER A 461 36.48 -45.60 34.00
C SER A 461 36.41 -44.21 33.31
N SER A 462 36.39 -43.06 34.01
CA SER A 462 36.47 -42.78 35.46
C SER A 462 36.10 -41.32 35.83
N HIS A 463 35.87 -41.10 37.14
CA HIS A 463 35.92 -39.91 38.02
C HIS A 463 36.44 -38.53 37.48
N GLN A 464 36.09 -37.36 38.05
CA GLN A 464 35.76 -37.07 39.46
C GLN A 464 35.04 -35.71 39.73
N GLY A 465 34.08 -35.67 40.66
CA GLY A 465 33.80 -34.52 41.56
C GLY A 465 32.90 -33.35 41.08
N ARG A 466 32.30 -32.52 41.98
CA ARG A 466 32.13 -32.65 43.45
C ARG A 466 31.09 -31.65 44.04
N GLY A 467 29.94 -32.13 44.52
CA GLY A 467 29.01 -31.41 45.43
C GLY A 467 28.16 -30.26 44.84
N GLY A 468 27.07 -29.80 45.49
CA GLY A 468 26.38 -30.34 46.67
C GLY A 468 25.46 -29.33 47.38
N ALA A 469 24.41 -29.82 48.05
CA ALA A 469 23.46 -29.09 48.93
C ALA A 469 22.52 -28.05 48.23
N ASP A 470 21.37 -27.63 48.78
CA ASP A 470 20.71 -28.01 50.05
C ASP A 470 19.16 -27.88 50.02
N ASN A 471 18.50 -28.44 51.04
CA ASN A 471 17.24 -28.09 51.75
C ASN A 471 16.30 -26.94 51.22
N ARG A 472 14.96 -26.92 51.44
CA ARG A 472 14.10 -27.53 52.48
C ARG A 472 12.58 -27.49 52.13
N ASN A 473 11.77 -28.24 52.93
CA ASN A 473 10.29 -28.22 53.15
C ASN A 473 9.54 -26.87 52.93
N ARG A 474 8.20 -26.80 52.74
CA ARG A 474 7.15 -27.28 53.70
C ARG A 474 5.67 -27.12 53.25
N GLY A 475 4.86 -28.19 53.32
CA GLY A 475 3.38 -28.17 53.53
C GLY A 475 2.44 -27.74 52.37
N GLY A 476 1.15 -28.11 52.33
CA GLY A 476 0.45 -29.10 53.19
C GLY A 476 -1.10 -29.16 53.07
N TYR A 477 -1.62 -30.16 52.36
CA TYR A 477 -2.87 -30.95 52.61
C TYR A 477 -4.30 -30.36 52.69
N ARG A 478 -5.25 -31.20 52.22
CA ARG A 478 -6.75 -31.22 52.36
C ARG A 478 -7.54 -30.18 51.53
N GLY A 479 -8.68 -30.52 50.93
CA GLY A 479 -9.30 -31.86 50.72
C GLY A 479 -10.82 -31.81 50.44
N GLY A 480 -11.38 -32.85 49.83
CA GLY A 480 -12.85 -33.05 49.70
C GLY A 480 -13.29 -33.68 48.37
N THR A 481 -14.12 -34.74 48.43
CA THR A 481 -14.67 -35.49 47.27
C THR A 481 -16.15 -35.88 47.53
N PRO A 482 -16.82 -36.83 46.84
CA PRO A 482 -17.61 -36.53 45.63
C PRO A 482 -19.06 -37.09 45.62
N ARG A 483 -19.91 -36.66 44.66
CA ARG A 483 -21.10 -37.36 44.07
C ARG A 483 -21.84 -36.41 43.09
N GLY A 484 -22.56 -36.86 42.06
CA GLY A 484 -22.64 -38.21 41.47
C GLY A 484 -23.84 -38.42 40.51
N ASN A 485 -23.65 -39.32 39.53
CA ASN A 485 -24.66 -40.11 38.76
C ASN A 485 -25.86 -39.45 38.03
N ARG A 486 -25.71 -39.32 36.69
CA ARG A 486 -26.44 -40.03 35.59
C ARG A 486 -26.16 -39.25 34.28
N GLY A 487 -25.86 -39.81 33.11
CA GLY A 487 -26.33 -41.05 32.47
C GLY A 487 -27.47 -40.70 31.50
N GLY A 488 -27.44 -41.01 30.19
CA GLY A 488 -26.38 -41.60 29.36
C GLY A 488 -26.92 -42.10 28.01
N GLY A 489 -26.06 -42.15 26.97
CA GLY A 489 -26.31 -42.87 25.72
C GLY A 489 -26.60 -42.03 24.45
N GLY A 490 -26.13 -42.54 23.30
CA GLY A 490 -26.85 -42.36 22.02
C GLY A 490 -26.23 -41.49 20.91
N ARG A 491 -25.32 -42.08 20.12
CA ARG A 491 -25.13 -41.90 18.65
C ARG A 491 -25.34 -40.51 17.99
N GLY A 492 -24.32 -40.03 17.27
CA GLY A 492 -24.51 -38.99 16.24
C GLY A 492 -23.25 -38.15 15.96
N GLY A 493 -22.25 -38.72 15.28
CA GLY A 493 -21.00 -38.00 15.01
C GLY A 493 -21.05 -37.13 13.75
N PHE A 494 -20.58 -35.88 13.85
CA PHE A 494 -20.14 -35.09 12.70
C PHE A 494 -18.84 -34.35 13.01
N LYS A 495 -18.01 -34.13 11.98
CA LYS A 495 -16.67 -33.54 12.11
C LYS A 495 -16.75 -32.08 12.60
N GLY A 496 -16.19 -31.79 13.77
CA GLY A 496 -15.97 -30.43 14.25
C GLY A 496 -14.90 -29.70 13.42
N SER A 497 -15.28 -29.13 12.29
CA SER A 497 -14.43 -28.20 11.54
C SER A 497 -14.39 -26.85 12.26
N GLY A 498 -13.34 -26.63 13.05
CA GLY A 498 -13.09 -25.37 13.74
C GLY A 498 -12.72 -24.24 12.78
N ARG A 499 -13.69 -23.73 12.00
CA ARG A 499 -13.54 -22.53 11.19
C ARG A 499 -13.44 -21.30 12.11
N GLY A 500 -12.23 -20.78 12.26
CA GLY A 500 -12.02 -19.47 12.90
C GLY A 500 -12.82 -18.38 12.18
N GLY A 501 -13.38 -17.44 12.95
CA GLY A 501 -14.18 -16.35 12.41
C GLY A 501 -13.35 -15.46 11.48
N LYS A 502 -13.80 -15.30 10.22
CA LYS A 502 -13.21 -14.32 9.30
C LYS A 502 -13.59 -12.91 9.78
N GLY A 503 -12.64 -12.21 10.39
CA GLY A 503 -12.80 -10.79 10.70
C GLY A 503 -12.82 -9.97 9.41
N TYR A 504 -13.96 -9.33 9.12
CA TYR A 504 -14.10 -8.37 8.03
C TYR A 504 -13.46 -7.03 8.44
N ARG A 505 -12.67 -6.41 7.57
CA ARG A 505 -11.91 -5.18 7.85
C ARG A 505 -12.40 -4.00 6.99
N SER A 506 -11.94 -2.78 7.29
CA SER A 506 -12.59 -1.55 6.82
C SER A 506 -11.70 -0.71 5.89
N LEU A 507 -11.62 0.62 6.08
CA LEU A 507 -10.65 1.49 5.38
C LEU A 507 -9.21 0.97 5.50
N ASP A 508 -8.95 0.30 6.62
CA ASP A 508 -7.71 -0.35 7.05
C ASP A 508 -7.19 -1.45 6.12
N ASP A 509 -8.04 -1.96 5.23
CA ASP A 509 -7.76 -3.12 4.36
C ASP A 509 -7.65 -2.72 2.87
N VAL A 510 -7.13 -1.51 2.61
CA VAL A 510 -6.53 -1.15 1.31
C VAL A 510 -5.40 -2.14 1.05
N ASP A 511 -5.61 -3.05 0.10
CA ASP A 511 -4.66 -4.12 -0.20
C ASP A 511 -3.32 -3.53 -0.65
N THR A 512 -2.30 -3.62 0.20
CA THR A 512 -0.96 -3.10 -0.06
C THR A 512 -0.23 -3.96 -1.11
N ARG A 513 -0.72 -3.85 -2.35
CA ARG A 513 -0.40 -4.65 -3.53
C ARG A 513 -0.65 -6.14 -3.33
N GLU A 514 -1.79 -6.61 -3.87
CA GLU A 514 -2.21 -8.01 -3.77
C GLU A 514 -1.08 -8.98 -4.13
N ASN A 515 -0.83 -9.94 -3.23
CA ASN A 515 0.25 -10.91 -3.30
C ASN A 515 0.13 -11.75 -4.58
N SER A 516 0.86 -11.34 -5.62
CA SER A 516 0.70 -11.85 -6.98
C SER A 516 1.09 -13.33 -7.03
N GLN A 517 0.10 -14.22 -6.99
CA GLN A 517 0.30 -15.67 -6.83
C GLN A 517 0.74 -16.38 -8.14
N GLY A 518 1.55 -15.71 -8.95
CA GLY A 518 2.42 -16.32 -9.95
C GLY A 518 3.74 -16.74 -9.29
N GLY A 519 3.90 -18.05 -9.04
CA GLY A 519 4.85 -18.53 -8.02
C GLY A 519 6.34 -18.39 -8.35
N PHE A 520 7.05 -17.50 -7.63
CA PHE A 520 8.52 -17.41 -7.66
C PHE A 520 9.14 -17.22 -6.26
N GLY A 521 9.15 -18.27 -5.43
CA GLY A 521 9.64 -18.19 -4.04
C GLY A 521 11.16 -18.08 -3.85
N SER A 522 11.57 -17.23 -2.90
CA SER A 522 12.75 -17.38 -2.02
C SER A 522 12.62 -16.39 -0.85
N SER A 523 13.00 -16.76 0.38
CA SER A 523 12.73 -15.99 1.61
C SER A 523 13.74 -14.86 1.90
N THR A 524 14.09 -14.08 0.87
CA THR A 524 14.96 -12.89 0.98
C THR A 524 14.32 -11.71 0.25
N VAL A 525 13.84 -10.71 0.98
CA VAL A 525 13.20 -9.50 0.41
C VAL A 525 14.24 -8.68 -0.36
N SER A 526 14.01 -8.43 -1.66
CA SER A 526 14.87 -7.60 -2.50
C SER A 526 14.36 -6.15 -2.53
N TYR A 527 14.91 -5.28 -1.69
CA TYR A 527 14.51 -3.88 -1.64
C TYR A 527 14.91 -3.05 -2.89
N ASP A 528 15.63 -3.66 -3.83
CA ASP A 528 15.90 -3.13 -5.18
C ASP A 528 14.64 -3.04 -6.06
N ASP A 529 13.50 -3.62 -5.65
CA ASP A 529 12.20 -3.49 -6.35
C ASP A 529 11.55 -2.08 -6.20
N THR A 530 12.19 -1.16 -5.48
CA THR A 530 11.64 0.18 -5.13
C THR A 530 11.95 1.29 -6.17
N LEU A 531 12.26 0.92 -7.41
CA LEU A 531 12.58 1.84 -8.52
C LEU A 531 11.56 1.69 -9.65
N PRO A 532 11.31 2.72 -10.47
CA PRO A 532 10.38 2.62 -11.58
C PRO A 532 10.91 1.66 -12.65
N THR A 533 10.27 0.49 -12.76
CA THR A 533 10.24 -0.25 -14.03
C THR A 533 9.69 0.67 -15.10
N LEU A 534 10.46 0.93 -16.17
CA LEU A 534 9.93 1.56 -17.37
C LEU A 534 8.75 0.73 -17.90
N PRO A 535 7.67 1.35 -18.40
CA PRO A 535 6.52 0.62 -18.94
C PRO A 535 6.97 -0.23 -20.14
N GLN A 536 7.00 -1.55 -19.95
CA GLN A 536 7.16 -2.50 -21.04
C GLN A 536 5.82 -2.62 -21.79
N GLY A 537 5.85 -2.32 -23.09
CA GLY A 537 4.65 -2.29 -23.93
C GLY A 537 3.86 -1.00 -23.78
N GLY A 538 3.67 -0.29 -24.91
CA GLY A 538 2.49 0.56 -25.05
C GLY A 538 1.24 -0.32 -25.15
N PRO A 539 0.03 0.21 -24.90
CA PRO A 539 -1.19 -0.56 -25.06
C PRO A 539 -1.32 -1.07 -26.49
N GLN A 540 -1.38 -2.39 -26.66
CA GLN A 540 -1.84 -2.97 -27.92
C GLN A 540 -3.28 -2.52 -28.13
N PHE A 541 -3.50 -1.67 -29.14
CA PHE A 541 -4.84 -1.33 -29.60
C PHE A 541 -5.53 -2.59 -30.10
N GLN A 542 -6.43 -3.15 -29.29
CA GLN A 542 -7.39 -4.14 -29.79
C GLN A 542 -8.26 -3.46 -30.86
N GLN A 543 -8.42 -4.14 -31.99
CA GLN A 543 -9.08 -3.61 -33.18
C GLN A 543 -10.50 -3.12 -32.85
N PRO A 544 -10.91 -1.92 -33.30
CA PRO A 544 -12.29 -1.46 -33.11
C PRO A 544 -13.27 -2.34 -33.90
N ILE A 545 -14.31 -2.81 -33.22
CA ILE A 545 -15.44 -3.51 -33.83
C ILE A 545 -16.16 -2.54 -34.79
N PRO A 546 -16.54 -2.96 -36.01
CA PRO A 546 -17.14 -2.06 -36.99
C PRO A 546 -18.51 -1.53 -36.53
N PRO A 547 -18.85 -0.26 -36.83
CA PRO A 547 -20.15 0.32 -36.50
C PRO A 547 -21.28 -0.21 -37.42
N PRO A 548 -22.54 -0.21 -36.95
CA PRO A 548 -23.70 -0.50 -37.79
C PRO A 548 -23.94 0.60 -38.86
N PRO A 549 -24.65 0.28 -39.96
CA PRO A 549 -24.80 1.19 -41.10
C PRO A 549 -25.68 2.41 -40.80
N GLN A 550 -25.32 3.55 -41.41
CA GLN A 550 -26.08 4.81 -41.34
C GLN A 550 -27.13 4.91 -42.45
N TYR A 551 -28.20 5.68 -42.20
CA TYR A 551 -29.17 6.15 -43.19
C TYR A 551 -29.36 7.67 -43.05
N GLY A 552 -29.46 8.40 -44.18
CA GLY A 552 -30.08 9.74 -44.24
C GLY A 552 -29.12 10.95 -44.24
N HIS A 553 -28.92 11.55 -45.41
CA HIS A 553 -28.32 12.89 -45.62
C HIS A 553 -29.37 14.03 -45.42
N PRO A 554 -29.07 15.35 -45.59
CA PRO A 554 -27.78 16.02 -45.87
C PRO A 554 -27.45 17.26 -44.98
N PHE A 555 -26.24 17.80 -45.16
CA PHE A 555 -25.82 19.14 -44.71
C PHE A 555 -26.26 20.26 -45.68
N PRO A 556 -26.12 21.54 -45.28
CA PRO A 556 -25.32 22.45 -46.12
C PRO A 556 -24.17 23.18 -45.40
N GLN A 557 -23.26 23.70 -46.23
CA GLN A 557 -22.07 24.53 -45.99
C GLN A 557 -22.42 26.03 -45.76
N LEU A 558 -21.52 26.99 -45.43
CA LEU A 558 -20.17 27.06 -44.81
C LEU A 558 -19.84 28.58 -44.64
N GLY A 559 -19.12 29.00 -43.58
CA GLY A 559 -18.74 30.41 -43.35
C GLY A 559 -17.23 30.59 -43.04
N GLN A 560 -16.66 31.76 -43.34
CA GLN A 560 -15.21 31.99 -43.37
C GLN A 560 -14.65 32.83 -42.20
N TRP A 561 -13.47 32.42 -41.71
CA TRP A 561 -12.26 33.19 -41.32
C TRP A 561 -12.35 34.72 -41.14
N PRO A 562 -11.68 35.31 -40.12
CA PRO A 562 -10.20 35.35 -40.12
C PRO A 562 -9.50 34.98 -38.80
N ALA A 563 -8.19 34.70 -38.91
CA ALA A 563 -7.31 34.45 -37.77
C ALA A 563 -6.60 35.74 -37.30
N VAL A 564 -6.27 35.81 -36.01
CA VAL A 564 -5.36 36.81 -35.43
C VAL A 564 -4.29 36.07 -34.64
N GLY A 565 -3.01 36.37 -34.89
CA GLY A 565 -1.89 35.67 -34.27
C GLY A 565 -1.57 36.17 -32.86
N GLY A 566 -1.38 35.25 -31.92
CA GLY A 566 -0.75 35.48 -30.62
C GLY A 566 0.43 34.52 -30.44
N ALA A 567 1.54 35.01 -29.89
CA ALA A 567 2.77 34.23 -29.78
C ALA A 567 2.67 33.12 -28.70
N PRO A 568 3.29 31.94 -28.90
CA PRO A 568 3.32 30.88 -27.89
C PRO A 568 4.20 31.31 -26.71
N THR A 569 3.58 31.54 -25.55
CA THR A 569 4.29 31.77 -24.29
C THR A 569 5.04 30.50 -23.87
N GLN A 570 6.34 30.63 -23.59
CA GLN A 570 7.20 29.51 -23.25
C GLN A 570 6.76 28.83 -21.94
N ALA A 571 6.40 27.54 -22.02
CA ALA A 571 6.29 26.70 -20.84
C ALA A 571 7.69 26.54 -20.21
N ARG A 572 7.88 27.06 -18.98
CA ARG A 572 9.13 26.89 -18.24
C ARG A 572 9.26 25.45 -17.74
N PRO A 573 10.46 24.84 -17.75
CA PRO A 573 10.66 23.52 -17.17
C PRO A 573 10.44 23.55 -15.65
N VAL A 574 9.62 22.62 -15.14
CA VAL A 574 9.59 22.31 -13.70
C VAL A 574 10.86 21.52 -13.40
N GLY A 575 11.83 22.17 -12.75
CA GLY A 575 13.19 21.66 -12.63
C GLY A 575 14.03 22.31 -11.53
N GLY A 576 13.43 22.52 -10.36
CA GLY A 576 14.18 22.83 -9.14
C GLY A 576 14.72 21.55 -8.47
N PRO A 577 15.84 21.62 -7.72
CA PRO A 577 16.23 20.52 -6.86
C PRO A 577 15.19 20.35 -5.74
N GLY A 578 14.68 19.13 -5.54
CA GLY A 578 13.80 18.82 -4.41
C GLY A 578 14.54 19.02 -3.08
N PRO A 579 13.85 19.49 -2.02
CA PRO A 579 14.47 19.70 -0.71
C PRO A 579 15.00 18.38 -0.13
N ASP A 580 16.12 18.45 0.59
CA ASP A 580 16.82 17.26 1.08
C ASP A 580 16.14 16.67 2.32
N LEU A 581 15.75 15.39 2.22
CA LEU A 581 15.23 14.57 3.32
C LEU A 581 16.18 14.49 4.53
N GLN A 582 17.47 14.78 4.34
CA GLN A 582 18.47 14.78 5.41
C GLN A 582 18.29 15.92 6.43
N ASN A 583 17.51 16.97 6.13
CA ASN A 583 17.31 18.12 7.03
C ASN A 583 16.19 17.95 8.07
N PHE A 584 15.56 16.77 8.16
CA PHE A 584 14.39 16.50 9.00
C PHE A 584 14.63 15.46 10.12
N TYR A 585 15.90 15.14 10.40
CA TYR A 585 16.33 14.15 11.40
C TYR A 585 17.55 14.62 12.20
#